data_AF-L8P9F2-F1
#
_entry.id   AF-L8P9F2-F1
#
_cell.length_a   1.000
_cell.length_b   1.000
_cell.length_c   1.000
_cell.angle_alpha   90.00
_cell.angle_beta   90.00
_cell.angle_gamma   90.00
#
_symmetry.space_group_name_H-M   'P 1'
#
loop_
_entity.id
_entity.type
_entity.pdbx_description
1 polymer ?
#
loop_
_entity_poly.entity_id
_entity_poly.type
_entity_poly.pdbx_seq_one_letter_code
_entity_poly.pdbx_strand_id
1 'polypeptide(L)'
;MTSVELLTEGELTVRGRIREASNAALFCTVAYEGQEASCVYKPVAGERPLWDFPDGTLAQREVAAYEVSEATGWGLVPPTVLRDGPYGEGMVQLWIDVAPEAELLALVDGEEPEPGWKAIGFAEVGEGRTALLVHADDERLRRLAVLDAVINNADRKGGHLLPTEGGRLYGIDHGVTFNVENKLRTLLWGWAGEPLTTEAVEVLGTLKEGLTEGGALAVRLAGLITTAELEATRARVEALLASGKHPEPSGEWPAIPWPPV
;
A
#
# COMPACT_ATOMS: atom_id res chain seq x y z
N MET A 1 11.56 19.80 12.23
CA MET A 1 10.33 19.61 11.44
C MET A 1 10.28 18.20 10.91
N THR A 2 9.16 17.51 11.10
CA THR A 2 8.95 16.18 10.50
C THR A 2 8.41 16.30 9.07
N SER A 3 8.53 15.27 8.24
CA SER A 3 7.91 15.26 6.91
C SER A 3 6.39 15.43 6.99
N VAL A 4 5.74 14.84 8.00
CA VAL A 4 4.30 15.01 8.25
C VAL A 4 3.96 16.47 8.52
N GLU A 5 4.71 17.13 9.40
CA GLU A 5 4.52 18.55 9.73
C GLU A 5 4.70 19.45 8.50
N LEU A 6 5.73 19.21 7.70
CA LEU A 6 5.94 19.91 6.42
C LEU A 6 4.74 19.73 5.48
N LEU A 7 4.26 18.49 5.32
CA LEU A 7 3.13 18.19 4.43
C LEU A 7 1.81 18.78 4.95
N THR A 8 1.60 18.85 6.27
CA THR A 8 0.38 19.38 6.88
C THR A 8 0.31 20.90 6.82
N GLU A 9 1.41 21.58 7.16
CA GLU A 9 1.39 23.04 7.38
C GLU A 9 1.92 23.84 6.18
N GLY A 10 2.69 23.20 5.28
CA GLY A 10 3.37 23.90 4.20
C GLY A 10 2.46 24.44 3.10
N GLU A 11 2.96 25.44 2.37
CA GLU A 11 2.30 25.96 1.18
C GLU A 11 2.44 24.96 0.02
N LEU A 12 1.31 24.43 -0.46
CA LEU A 12 1.26 23.44 -1.51
C LEU A 12 1.16 24.11 -2.90
N THR A 13 2.18 23.95 -3.73
CA THR A 13 2.22 24.49 -5.10
C THR A 13 2.15 23.36 -6.13
N VAL A 14 1.14 23.39 -7.00
CA VAL A 14 0.99 22.44 -8.11
C VAL A 14 2.00 22.74 -9.21
N ARG A 15 2.79 21.74 -9.59
CA ARG A 15 3.82 21.84 -10.64
C ARG A 15 3.41 21.14 -11.93
N GLY A 16 2.61 20.09 -11.85
CA GLY A 16 2.14 19.36 -13.01
C GLY A 16 1.15 18.25 -12.68
N ARG A 17 0.69 17.56 -13.72
CA ARG A 17 -0.19 16.40 -13.60
C ARG A 17 0.57 15.13 -13.99
N ILE A 18 0.41 14.07 -13.21
CA ILE A 18 0.89 12.72 -13.52
C ILE A 18 -0.11 12.10 -14.50
N ARG A 19 0.35 11.70 -15.70
CA ARG A 19 -0.54 11.33 -16.81
C ARG A 19 -0.96 9.87 -16.76
N GLU A 20 -0.14 9.02 -16.17
CA GLU A 20 -0.33 7.57 -16.08
C GLU A 20 -1.36 7.18 -15.01
N ALA A 21 -1.83 8.13 -14.19
CA ALA A 21 -2.80 7.90 -13.12
C ALA A 21 -4.25 7.82 -13.63
N SER A 22 -5.00 6.81 -13.17
CA SER A 22 -6.43 6.63 -13.47
C SER A 22 -7.33 7.71 -12.86
N ASN A 23 -6.92 8.27 -11.72
CA ASN A 23 -7.54 9.40 -11.03
C ASN A 23 -6.67 10.65 -11.15
N ALA A 24 -7.16 11.82 -10.72
CA ALA A 24 -6.31 13.01 -10.69
C ALA A 24 -5.17 12.83 -9.67
N ALA A 25 -3.94 12.80 -10.17
CA ALA A 25 -2.73 12.86 -9.36
C ALA A 25 -1.85 14.01 -9.84
N LEU A 26 -1.45 14.86 -8.90
CA LEU A 26 -0.73 16.10 -9.18
C LEU A 26 0.65 16.04 -8.54
N PHE A 27 1.67 16.36 -9.32
CA PHE A 27 3.01 16.58 -8.81
C PHE A 27 3.10 18.00 -8.26
N CYS A 28 3.53 18.12 -7.00
CA CYS A 28 3.54 19.35 -6.24
C CYS A 28 4.88 19.55 -5.52
N THR A 29 5.12 20.78 -5.09
CA THR A 29 6.12 21.11 -4.05
C THR A 29 5.40 21.65 -2.83
N VAL A 30 5.89 21.32 -1.64
CA VAL A 30 5.40 21.86 -0.36
C VAL A 30 6.54 22.59 0.34
N ALA A 31 6.29 23.80 0.84
CA ALA A 31 7.29 24.60 1.55
C ALA A 31 6.77 25.10 2.90
N TYR A 32 7.54 24.88 3.97
CA TYR A 32 7.22 25.36 5.33
C TYR A 32 8.51 25.70 6.08
N GLU A 33 8.54 26.83 6.78
CA GLU A 33 9.68 27.28 7.60
C GLU A 33 11.07 27.13 6.94
N GLY A 34 11.17 27.43 5.65
CA GLY A 34 12.43 27.39 4.90
C GLY A 34 12.89 26.00 4.44
N GLN A 35 12.09 24.96 4.64
CA GLN A 35 12.30 23.66 3.99
C GLN A 35 11.29 23.45 2.86
N GLU A 36 11.71 22.71 1.84
CA GLU A 36 10.88 22.37 0.68
C GLU A 36 11.05 20.88 0.36
N ALA A 37 9.96 20.24 -0.06
CA ALA A 37 9.97 18.87 -0.56
C ALA A 37 9.01 18.71 -1.75
N SER A 38 9.29 17.72 -2.60
CA SER A 38 8.32 17.26 -3.60
C SER A 38 7.29 16.34 -2.97
N CYS A 39 6.06 16.38 -3.48
CA CYS A 39 4.95 15.55 -3.01
C CYS A 39 3.95 15.26 -4.12
N VAL A 40 3.13 14.24 -3.91
CA VAL A 40 1.94 13.93 -4.72
C VAL A 40 0.71 14.44 -3.98
N TYR A 41 -0.17 15.13 -4.69
CA TYR A 41 -1.48 15.53 -4.18
C TYR A 41 -2.58 14.88 -5.03
N LYS A 42 -3.47 14.11 -4.39
CA LYS A 42 -4.66 13.52 -5.02
C LYS A 42 -5.91 14.15 -4.41
N PRO A 43 -6.53 15.15 -5.07
CA PRO A 43 -7.77 15.77 -4.58
C PRO A 43 -8.94 14.79 -4.61
N VAL A 44 -9.82 14.83 -3.60
CA VAL A 44 -11.06 14.04 -3.55
C VAL A 44 -11.93 14.32 -4.79
N ALA A 45 -12.01 15.59 -5.21
CA ALA A 45 -12.76 15.98 -6.40
C ALA A 45 -12.23 15.38 -7.72
N GLY A 46 -11.03 14.81 -7.70
CA GLY A 46 -10.39 14.14 -8.83
C GLY A 46 -10.59 12.62 -8.86
N GLU A 47 -11.33 12.07 -7.89
CA GLU A 47 -11.65 10.66 -7.80
C GLU A 47 -12.75 10.27 -8.80
N ARG A 48 -12.57 9.12 -9.42
CA ARG A 48 -13.60 8.44 -10.22
C ARG A 48 -14.33 7.48 -9.30
N PRO A 49 -15.68 7.51 -9.27
CA PRO A 49 -16.45 6.55 -8.51
C PRO A 49 -16.09 5.11 -8.91
N LEU A 50 -15.85 4.27 -7.91
CA LEU A 50 -15.65 2.83 -8.09
C LEU A 50 -16.88 2.12 -7.52
N TRP A 51 -17.53 1.30 -8.34
CA TRP A 51 -18.78 0.62 -7.95
C TRP A 51 -18.60 -0.27 -6.72
N ASP A 52 -17.38 -0.77 -6.49
CA ASP A 52 -17.03 -1.65 -5.39
C ASP A 52 -16.32 -0.95 -4.22
N PHE A 53 -16.12 0.37 -4.28
CA PHE A 53 -15.74 1.22 -3.15
C PHE A 53 -16.73 2.39 -3.06
N PRO A 54 -17.99 2.12 -2.65
CA PRO A 54 -19.07 3.11 -2.71
C PRO A 54 -19.01 4.17 -1.60
N ASP A 55 -18.30 3.88 -0.50
CA ASP A 55 -18.24 4.72 0.69
C ASP A 55 -16.86 5.35 0.90
N GLY A 56 -16.84 6.54 1.51
CA GLY A 56 -15.61 7.29 1.78
C GLY A 56 -14.92 7.79 0.51
N THR A 57 -13.63 8.09 0.61
CA THR A 57 -12.81 8.59 -0.49
C THR A 57 -11.52 7.79 -0.62
N LEU A 58 -10.95 7.72 -1.82
CA LEU A 58 -9.66 7.08 -2.05
C LEU A 58 -8.54 7.84 -1.32
N ALA A 59 -8.64 9.17 -1.22
CA ALA A 59 -7.71 10.01 -0.46
C ALA A 59 -7.66 9.63 1.03
N GLN A 60 -8.81 9.42 1.67
CA GLN A 60 -8.84 8.98 3.07
C GLN A 60 -8.21 7.60 3.26
N ARG A 61 -8.38 6.69 2.29
CA ARG A 61 -7.78 5.33 2.32
C ARG A 61 -6.27 5.36 2.20
N GLU A 62 -5.72 6.27 1.41
CA GLU A 62 -4.27 6.49 1.34
C GLU A 62 -3.70 6.90 2.70
N VAL A 63 -4.40 7.80 3.41
CA VAL A 63 -4.00 8.22 4.76
C VAL A 63 -4.19 7.08 5.77
N ALA A 64 -5.28 6.33 5.68
CA ALA A 64 -5.52 5.17 6.54
C ALA A 64 -4.44 4.10 6.39
N ALA A 65 -3.98 3.84 5.17
CA ALA A 65 -2.88 2.91 4.91
C ALA A 65 -1.55 3.41 5.51
N TYR A 66 -1.29 4.72 5.44
CA TYR A 66 -0.15 5.34 6.14
C TYR A 66 -0.24 5.15 7.66
N GLU A 67 -1.40 5.40 8.26
CA GLU A 67 -1.61 5.23 9.71
C GLU A 67 -1.39 3.79 10.20
N VAL A 68 -1.84 2.79 9.42
CA VAL A 68 -1.57 1.37 9.72
C VAL A 68 -0.08 1.09 9.56
N SER A 69 0.56 1.56 8.48
CA SER A 69 2.01 1.40 8.27
C SER A 69 2.82 1.99 9.41
N GLU A 70 2.53 3.20 9.89
CA GLU A 70 3.25 3.80 11.01
C GLU A 70 3.06 3.01 12.30
N ALA A 71 1.86 2.47 12.54
CA ALA A 71 1.58 1.63 13.69
C ALA A 71 2.36 0.29 13.69
N THR A 72 2.83 -0.17 12.52
CA THR A 72 3.73 -1.35 12.46
C THR A 72 5.15 -1.04 12.92
N GLY A 73 5.56 0.24 12.91
CA GLY A 73 6.95 0.65 13.11
C GLY A 73 7.87 0.38 11.92
N TRP A 74 7.38 -0.23 10.83
CA TRP A 74 8.18 -0.50 9.63
C TRP A 74 8.33 0.72 8.71
N GLY A 75 7.37 1.64 8.73
CA GLY A 75 7.38 2.85 7.90
C GLY A 75 7.45 2.55 6.40
N LEU A 76 6.54 1.67 5.94
CA LEU A 76 6.44 1.15 4.57
C LEU A 76 5.63 2.05 3.63
N VAL A 77 4.83 2.98 4.14
CA VAL A 77 4.08 3.94 3.34
C VAL A 77 4.73 5.32 3.54
N PRO A 78 4.98 6.10 2.47
CA PRO A 78 5.55 7.43 2.64
C PRO A 78 4.65 8.31 3.51
N PRO A 79 5.22 9.31 4.23
CA PRO A 79 4.44 10.28 4.97
C PRO A 79 3.27 10.81 4.15
N THR A 80 2.04 10.61 4.65
CA THR A 80 0.80 10.93 3.95
C THR A 80 -0.16 11.63 4.89
N VAL A 81 -0.71 12.77 4.47
CA VAL A 81 -1.64 13.57 5.28
C VAL A 81 -2.90 13.90 4.48
N LEU A 82 -4.01 14.13 5.18
CA LEU A 82 -5.25 14.63 4.60
C LEU A 82 -5.38 16.12 4.96
N ARG A 83 -5.56 16.98 3.96
CA ARG A 83 -5.70 18.43 4.17
C ARG A 83 -6.38 19.12 2.98
N ASP A 84 -6.75 20.37 3.19
CA ASP A 84 -7.13 21.27 2.11
C ASP A 84 -5.94 21.57 1.19
N GLY A 85 -6.21 21.61 -0.11
CA GLY A 85 -5.28 22.02 -1.17
C GLY A 85 -5.95 22.85 -2.28
N PRO A 86 -5.20 23.21 -3.34
CA PRO A 86 -5.70 24.10 -4.41
C PRO A 86 -6.96 23.62 -5.15
N TYR A 87 -7.29 22.34 -5.06
CA TYR A 87 -8.47 21.72 -5.69
C TYR A 87 -9.40 21.03 -4.68
N GLY A 88 -9.40 21.53 -3.43
CA GLY A 88 -10.20 21.00 -2.33
C GLY A 88 -9.42 20.05 -1.42
N GLU A 89 -10.12 19.38 -0.51
CA GLU A 89 -9.51 18.35 0.34
C GLU A 89 -8.91 17.22 -0.50
N GLY A 90 -7.78 16.67 -0.06
CA GLY A 90 -7.15 15.51 -0.67
C GLY A 90 -5.96 15.00 0.13
N MET A 91 -5.45 13.85 -0.27
CA MET A 91 -4.22 13.32 0.33
C MET A 91 -3.01 14.03 -0.26
N VAL A 92 -2.02 14.30 0.58
CA VAL A 92 -0.69 14.79 0.19
C VAL A 92 0.35 13.81 0.72
N GLN A 93 1.09 13.17 -0.18
CA GLN A 93 2.07 12.13 0.12
C GLN A 93 3.47 12.60 -0.29
N LEU A 94 4.48 12.38 0.57
CA LEU A 94 5.87 12.71 0.26
C LEU A 94 6.33 11.99 -1.02
N TRP A 95 7.00 12.71 -1.92
CA TRP A 95 7.62 12.11 -3.10
C TRP A 95 8.84 11.31 -2.69
N ILE A 96 8.97 10.09 -3.20
CA ILE A 96 10.11 9.21 -2.93
C ILE A 96 10.91 9.03 -4.22
N ASP A 97 12.20 9.35 -4.14
CA ASP A 97 13.14 9.05 -5.21
C ASP A 97 13.50 7.56 -5.18
N VAL A 98 13.29 6.91 -6.32
CA VAL A 98 13.52 5.47 -6.50
C VAL A 98 14.98 5.24 -6.86
N ALA A 99 15.62 4.32 -6.14
CA ALA A 99 16.96 3.88 -6.49
C ALA A 99 16.94 2.97 -7.73
N PRO A 100 17.98 3.00 -8.56
CA PRO A 100 18.17 2.03 -9.64
C PRO A 100 18.44 0.58 -9.17
N GLU A 101 18.41 0.29 -7.86
CA GLU A 101 18.89 -0.97 -7.28
C GLU A 101 17.92 -2.17 -7.43
N ALA A 102 18.51 -3.37 -7.29
CA ALA A 102 17.99 -4.73 -7.49
C ALA A 102 16.51 -4.88 -7.90
N GLU A 103 16.32 -5.48 -9.08
CA GLU A 103 15.04 -5.90 -9.62
C GLU A 103 14.22 -6.67 -8.56
N LEU A 104 13.10 -6.10 -8.11
CA LEU A 104 12.22 -6.70 -7.09
C LEU A 104 11.19 -7.65 -7.69
N LEU A 105 10.95 -7.54 -9.00
CA LEU A 105 9.98 -8.31 -9.75
C LEU A 105 10.57 -8.65 -11.12
N ALA A 106 10.40 -9.89 -11.55
CA ALA A 106 10.88 -10.33 -12.86
C ALA A 106 9.89 -11.31 -13.51
N LEU A 107 9.97 -11.38 -14.84
CA LEU A 107 9.38 -12.45 -15.62
C LEU A 107 10.50 -13.41 -16.00
N VAL A 108 10.43 -14.65 -15.55
CA VAL A 108 11.45 -15.67 -15.82
C VAL A 108 10.91 -16.71 -16.80
N ASP A 109 11.78 -17.10 -17.74
CA ASP A 109 11.51 -18.16 -18.73
C ASP A 109 11.83 -19.52 -18.07
N GLY A 110 10.90 -20.00 -17.25
CA GLY A 110 11.02 -21.22 -16.46
C GLY A 110 9.73 -21.53 -15.68
N GLU A 111 9.62 -22.76 -15.18
CA GLU A 111 8.46 -23.21 -14.36
C GLU A 111 8.69 -23.03 -12.85
N GLU A 112 9.94 -22.92 -12.42
CA GLU A 112 10.34 -22.78 -11.02
C GLU A 112 11.19 -21.51 -10.82
N PRO A 113 11.09 -20.85 -9.64
CA PRO A 113 11.92 -19.69 -9.33
C PRO A 113 13.36 -20.13 -8.98
N GLU A 114 14.34 -19.38 -9.48
CA GLU A 114 15.75 -19.53 -9.07
C GLU A 114 15.95 -19.11 -7.61
N PRO A 115 17.05 -19.54 -6.94
CA PRO A 115 17.35 -19.11 -5.58
C PRO A 115 17.33 -17.59 -5.41
N GLY A 116 16.65 -17.12 -4.36
CA GLY A 116 16.44 -15.68 -4.10
C GLY A 116 15.16 -15.12 -4.72
N TRP A 117 14.39 -15.92 -5.45
CA TRP A 117 13.09 -15.56 -6.01
C TRP A 117 11.98 -16.42 -5.44
N LYS A 118 10.76 -15.86 -5.39
CA LYS A 118 9.53 -16.55 -5.01
C LYS A 118 8.52 -16.45 -6.15
N ALA A 119 7.87 -17.57 -6.46
CA ALA A 119 6.85 -17.65 -7.49
C ALA A 119 5.56 -16.94 -7.08
N ILE A 120 5.01 -16.11 -7.96
CA ILE A 120 3.68 -15.49 -7.79
C ILE A 120 2.64 -16.30 -8.57
N GLY A 121 2.96 -16.60 -9.83
CA GLY A 121 2.10 -17.32 -10.76
C GLY A 121 2.51 -17.09 -12.21
N PHE A 122 1.91 -17.83 -13.14
CA PHE A 122 2.17 -17.64 -14.56
C PHE A 122 1.43 -16.41 -15.11
N ALA A 123 2.13 -15.61 -15.91
CA ALA A 123 1.60 -14.45 -16.61
C ALA A 123 1.76 -14.62 -18.13
N GLU A 124 0.77 -14.17 -18.91
CA GLU A 124 0.90 -14.11 -20.37
C GLU A 124 1.82 -12.96 -20.78
N VAL A 125 2.85 -13.26 -21.56
CA VAL A 125 3.86 -12.29 -22.03
C VAL A 125 3.69 -11.95 -23.53
N GLY A 126 2.56 -12.35 -24.12
CA GLY A 126 2.22 -12.16 -25.53
C GLY A 126 2.48 -13.39 -26.41
N GLU A 127 1.83 -13.45 -27.58
CA GLU A 127 1.96 -14.53 -28.57
C GLU A 127 1.66 -15.94 -28.03
N GLY A 128 0.81 -16.05 -27.00
CA GLY A 128 0.48 -17.33 -26.35
C GLY A 128 1.61 -17.91 -25.49
N ARG A 129 2.66 -17.12 -25.20
CA ARG A 129 3.74 -17.49 -24.29
C ARG A 129 3.39 -17.11 -22.85
N THR A 130 3.70 -18.01 -21.93
CA THR A 130 3.59 -17.81 -20.49
C THR A 130 4.98 -17.71 -19.88
N ALA A 131 5.19 -16.75 -19.00
CA ALA A 131 6.39 -16.68 -18.16
C ALA A 131 5.98 -16.74 -16.69
N LEU A 132 6.87 -17.24 -15.83
CA LEU A 132 6.64 -17.23 -14.40
C LEU A 132 6.93 -15.82 -13.88
N LEU A 133 5.92 -15.18 -13.26
CA LEU A 133 6.09 -13.93 -12.55
C LEU A 133 6.63 -14.25 -11.15
N VAL A 134 7.74 -13.61 -10.80
CA VAL A 134 8.43 -13.81 -9.52
C VAL A 134 8.68 -12.48 -8.82
N HIS A 135 8.77 -12.50 -7.49
CA HIS A 135 9.34 -11.40 -6.71
C HIS A 135 10.57 -11.86 -5.92
N ALA A 136 11.44 -10.92 -5.56
CA ALA A 136 12.60 -11.22 -4.73
C ALA A 136 12.17 -11.77 -3.35
N ASP A 137 12.91 -12.74 -2.81
CA ASP A 137 12.77 -13.18 -1.41
C ASP A 137 13.40 -12.15 -0.47
N ASP A 138 12.75 -10.99 -0.37
CA ASP A 138 13.22 -9.80 0.33
C ASP A 138 12.36 -9.55 1.59
N GLU A 139 13.01 -9.32 2.73
CA GLU A 139 12.30 -9.11 4.00
C GLU A 139 11.37 -7.88 3.98
N ARG A 140 11.72 -6.83 3.22
CA ARG A 140 10.95 -5.59 3.12
C ARG A 140 9.67 -5.85 2.33
N LEU A 141 9.76 -6.64 1.25
CA LEU A 141 8.58 -7.11 0.51
C LEU A 141 7.72 -8.02 1.38
N ARG A 142 8.32 -8.88 2.21
CA ARG A 142 7.56 -9.75 3.11
C ARG A 142 6.80 -8.97 4.18
N ARG A 143 7.38 -7.89 4.72
CA ARG A 143 6.66 -6.94 5.61
C ARG A 143 5.52 -6.25 4.87
N LEU A 144 5.74 -5.80 3.63
CA LEU A 144 4.71 -5.18 2.80
C LEU A 144 3.57 -6.14 2.47
N ALA A 145 3.84 -7.44 2.28
CA ALA A 145 2.82 -8.47 2.10
C ALA A 145 1.88 -8.59 3.31
N VAL A 146 2.44 -8.48 4.53
CA VAL A 146 1.63 -8.45 5.76
C VAL A 146 0.78 -7.18 5.82
N LEU A 147 1.35 -6.02 5.48
CA LEU A 147 0.59 -4.77 5.42
C LEU A 147 -0.57 -4.87 4.41
N ASP A 148 -0.29 -5.34 3.19
CA ASP A 148 -1.30 -5.54 2.15
C ASP A 148 -2.42 -6.47 2.61
N ALA A 149 -2.09 -7.54 3.35
CA ALA A 149 -3.08 -8.44 3.93
C ALA A 149 -3.95 -7.78 5.00
N VAL A 150 -3.36 -6.97 5.89
CA VAL A 150 -4.09 -6.24 6.94
C VAL A 150 -5.05 -5.21 6.33
N ILE A 151 -4.55 -4.40 5.40
CA ILE A 151 -5.33 -3.33 4.76
C ILE A 151 -6.17 -3.84 3.59
N ASN A 152 -6.10 -5.12 3.24
CA ASN A 152 -6.82 -5.71 2.11
C ASN A 152 -6.58 -4.94 0.79
N ASN A 153 -5.30 -4.77 0.43
CA ASN A 153 -4.91 -4.03 -0.76
C ASN A 153 -5.36 -4.74 -2.03
N ALA A 154 -6.22 -4.06 -2.80
CA ALA A 154 -6.79 -4.63 -4.01
C ALA A 154 -5.98 -4.31 -5.27
N ASP A 155 -4.80 -3.69 -5.19
CA ASP A 155 -4.07 -3.30 -6.41
C ASP A 155 -2.54 -3.18 -6.25
N ARG A 156 -1.87 -4.03 -5.47
CA ARG A 156 -0.40 -3.97 -5.36
C ARG A 156 0.30 -4.44 -6.63
N LYS A 157 0.80 -3.49 -7.43
CA LYS A 157 1.54 -3.69 -8.69
C LYS A 157 3.03 -3.39 -8.52
N GLY A 158 3.84 -3.74 -9.53
CA GLY A 158 5.28 -3.48 -9.52
C GLY A 158 5.63 -1.99 -9.47
N GLY A 159 4.93 -1.16 -10.24
CA GLY A 159 5.08 0.30 -10.19
C GLY A 159 4.71 0.94 -8.85
N HIS A 160 4.19 0.17 -7.88
CA HIS A 160 3.86 0.66 -6.54
C HIS A 160 4.97 0.39 -5.52
N LEU A 161 6.07 -0.26 -5.93
CA LEU A 161 7.22 -0.58 -5.09
C LEU A 161 8.35 0.42 -5.35
N LEU A 162 8.72 1.19 -4.33
CA LEU A 162 9.71 2.26 -4.41
C LEU A 162 10.92 1.92 -3.51
N PRO A 163 11.88 1.11 -3.99
CA PRO A 163 13.15 0.95 -3.29
C PRO A 163 13.93 2.26 -3.31
N THR A 164 14.63 2.59 -2.22
CA THR A 164 15.44 3.81 -2.11
C THR A 164 16.92 3.48 -1.91
N GLU A 165 17.80 4.45 -2.20
CA GLU A 165 19.27 4.26 -2.09
C GLU A 165 19.70 4.01 -0.64
N GLY A 166 18.87 4.43 0.32
CA GLY A 166 19.06 4.16 1.74
C GLY A 166 18.62 2.75 2.18
N GLY A 167 18.33 1.85 1.24
CA GLY A 167 17.91 0.48 1.52
C GLY A 167 16.46 0.35 2.02
N ARG A 168 15.67 1.43 2.02
CA ARG A 168 14.25 1.37 2.39
C ARG A 168 13.42 0.89 1.20
N LEU A 169 12.23 0.38 1.50
CA LEU A 169 11.20 0.08 0.52
C LEU A 169 9.93 0.80 0.96
N TYR A 170 9.32 1.52 0.02
CA TYR A 170 7.99 2.06 0.20
C TYR A 170 6.98 1.39 -0.75
N GLY A 171 5.76 1.19 -0.26
CA GLY A 171 4.57 0.95 -1.07
C GLY A 171 3.82 2.26 -1.29
N ILE A 172 3.23 2.43 -2.47
CA ILE A 172 2.30 3.54 -2.77
C ILE A 172 0.98 3.02 -3.35
N ASP A 173 0.06 3.95 -3.63
CA ASP A 173 -1.24 3.74 -4.28
C ASP A 173 -2.19 2.81 -3.51
N HIS A 174 -2.58 3.25 -2.32
CA HIS A 174 -3.44 2.54 -1.39
C HIS A 174 -4.90 3.01 -1.44
N GLY A 175 -5.29 3.76 -2.48
CA GLY A 175 -6.67 4.25 -2.63
C GLY A 175 -7.72 3.12 -2.65
N VAL A 176 -7.36 1.92 -3.09
CA VAL A 176 -8.24 0.74 -3.17
C VAL A 176 -7.92 -0.28 -2.08
N THR A 177 -8.12 0.13 -0.83
CA THR A 177 -7.86 -0.65 0.39
C THR A 177 -9.05 -0.60 1.34
N PHE A 178 -9.00 -1.47 2.35
CA PHE A 178 -9.94 -1.61 3.48
C PHE A 178 -11.32 -2.15 3.15
N ASN A 179 -11.57 -2.58 1.91
CA ASN A 179 -12.85 -3.18 1.52
C ASN A 179 -13.29 -4.25 2.54
N VAL A 180 -14.59 -4.28 2.84
CA VAL A 180 -15.17 -5.23 3.80
C VAL A 180 -15.04 -6.66 3.26
N GLU A 181 -15.29 -6.86 1.98
CA GLU A 181 -15.07 -8.13 1.30
C GLU A 181 -13.58 -8.37 1.07
N ASN A 182 -13.14 -9.63 1.10
CA ASN A 182 -11.76 -9.96 0.78
C ASN A 182 -11.50 -9.68 -0.71
N LYS A 183 -10.69 -8.65 -0.97
CA LYS A 183 -10.33 -8.20 -2.31
C LYS A 183 -8.81 -8.13 -2.50
N LEU A 184 -8.05 -8.80 -1.64
CA LEU A 184 -6.59 -8.77 -1.67
C LEU A 184 -6.08 -9.20 -3.05
N ARG A 185 -5.43 -8.27 -3.76
CA ARG A 185 -4.71 -8.53 -5.01
C ARG A 185 -3.32 -7.93 -4.91
N THR A 186 -2.32 -8.80 -4.97
CA THR A 186 -0.93 -8.38 -4.76
C THR A 186 0.02 -9.19 -5.61
N LEU A 187 1.16 -8.59 -5.96
CA LEU A 187 2.30 -9.31 -6.52
C LEU A 187 3.17 -9.97 -5.44
N LEU A 188 2.76 -9.98 -4.18
CA LEU A 188 3.55 -10.50 -3.06
C LEU A 188 3.05 -11.88 -2.58
N TRP A 189 2.46 -12.67 -3.48
CA TRP A 189 1.92 -14.01 -3.17
C TRP A 189 2.96 -15.10 -2.96
N GLY A 190 4.25 -14.83 -3.16
CA GLY A 190 5.28 -15.87 -3.09
C GLY A 190 5.51 -16.45 -1.69
N TRP A 191 4.92 -15.87 -0.65
CA TRP A 191 4.85 -16.45 0.69
C TRP A 191 3.47 -17.01 1.05
N ALA A 192 2.52 -17.12 0.12
CA ALA A 192 1.16 -17.60 0.39
C ALA A 192 1.19 -18.96 1.13
N GLY A 193 0.46 -19.06 2.24
CA GLY A 193 0.40 -20.26 3.07
C GLY A 193 1.67 -20.54 3.91
N GLU A 194 2.77 -19.81 3.70
CA GLU A 194 3.97 -19.91 4.53
C GLU A 194 3.73 -19.31 5.92
N PRO A 195 4.46 -19.79 6.95
CA PRO A 195 4.42 -19.17 8.27
C PRO A 195 4.74 -17.68 8.24
N LEU A 196 4.04 -16.91 9.06
CA LEU A 196 4.44 -15.55 9.40
C LEU A 196 5.77 -15.58 10.17
N THR A 197 6.60 -14.55 9.99
CA THR A 197 7.80 -14.40 10.81
C THR A 197 7.41 -14.04 12.24
N THR A 198 8.31 -14.30 13.20
CA THR A 198 8.10 -13.86 14.60
C THR A 198 7.86 -12.35 14.68
N GLU A 199 8.63 -11.57 13.93
CA GLU A 199 8.45 -10.12 13.81
C GLU A 199 7.04 -9.74 13.32
N ALA A 200 6.53 -10.41 12.28
CA ALA A 200 5.19 -10.14 11.76
C ALA A 200 4.10 -10.48 12.79
N VAL A 201 4.24 -11.57 13.55
CA VAL A 201 3.30 -11.94 14.62
C VAL A 201 3.31 -10.90 15.74
N GLU A 202 4.48 -10.42 16.15
CA GLU A 202 4.61 -9.37 17.17
C GLU A 202 3.94 -8.06 16.71
N VAL A 203 4.20 -7.63 15.47
CA VAL A 203 3.59 -6.44 14.89
C VAL A 203 2.07 -6.57 14.76
N LEU A 204 1.56 -7.72 14.35
CA LEU A 204 0.12 -7.98 14.31
C LEU A 204 -0.49 -7.92 15.72
N GLY A 205 0.24 -8.32 16.76
CA GLY A 205 -0.14 -8.14 18.15
C GLY A 205 -0.29 -6.66 18.53
N THR A 206 0.70 -5.83 18.17
CA THR A 206 0.65 -4.37 18.37
C THR A 206 -0.52 -3.74 17.61
N LEU A 207 -0.77 -4.15 16.37
CA LEU A 207 -1.92 -3.68 15.59
C LEU A 207 -3.23 -4.08 16.26
N LYS A 208 -3.35 -5.32 16.75
CA LYS A 208 -4.54 -5.80 17.45
C LYS A 208 -4.85 -4.93 18.68
N GLU A 209 -3.84 -4.60 19.48
CA GLU A 209 -3.97 -3.70 20.63
C GLU A 209 -4.36 -2.28 20.20
N GLY A 210 -3.70 -1.72 19.17
CA GLY A 210 -4.01 -0.39 18.67
C GLY A 210 -5.40 -0.27 18.06
N LEU A 211 -5.95 -1.38 17.55
CA LEU A 211 -7.25 -1.45 16.93
C LEU A 211 -8.40 -1.71 17.92
N THR A 212 -8.16 -1.99 19.21
CA THR A 212 -9.26 -2.18 20.18
C THR A 212 -10.18 -0.96 20.26
N GLU A 213 -11.37 -1.12 20.83
CA GLU A 213 -12.27 0.02 21.07
C GLU A 213 -11.55 1.11 21.90
N GLY A 214 -11.56 2.35 21.40
CA GLY A 214 -10.82 3.47 22.00
C GLY A 214 -9.30 3.45 21.81
N GLY A 215 -8.75 2.43 21.14
CA GLY A 215 -7.33 2.34 20.81
C GLY A 215 -6.88 3.47 19.86
N ALA A 216 -5.62 3.91 19.99
CA ALA A 216 -5.14 5.09 19.27
C ALA A 216 -5.22 4.94 17.74
N LEU A 217 -4.93 3.75 17.20
CA LEU A 217 -5.05 3.49 15.76
C LEU A 217 -6.53 3.42 15.35
N ALA A 218 -7.38 2.74 16.13
CA ALA A 218 -8.82 2.68 15.86
C ALA A 218 -9.47 4.08 15.79
N VAL A 219 -9.11 4.98 16.70
CA VAL A 219 -9.62 6.37 16.71
C VAL A 219 -9.21 7.12 15.45
N ARG A 220 -7.97 6.98 15.00
CA ARG A 220 -7.50 7.63 13.76
C ARG A 220 -8.20 7.06 12.53
N LEU A 221 -8.30 5.73 12.43
CA LEU A 221 -8.98 5.07 11.31
C LEU A 221 -10.48 5.36 11.26
N ALA A 222 -11.17 5.51 12.40
CA ALA A 222 -12.58 5.84 12.44
C ALA A 222 -12.92 7.21 11.82
N GLY A 223 -11.94 8.11 11.67
CA GLY A 223 -12.09 9.37 10.93
C GLY A 223 -11.83 9.26 9.42
N LEU A 224 -11.33 8.12 8.93
CA LEU A 224 -10.84 7.93 7.56
C LEU A 224 -11.61 6.85 6.79
N ILE A 225 -11.99 5.76 7.46
CA ILE A 225 -12.70 4.62 6.87
C ILE A 225 -14.00 4.36 7.64
N THR A 226 -14.91 3.61 7.02
CA THR A 226 -16.20 3.32 7.65
C THR A 226 -16.04 2.38 8.86
N THR A 227 -17.03 2.36 9.75
CA THR A 227 -17.07 1.40 10.87
C THR A 227 -16.95 -0.04 10.37
N ALA A 228 -17.66 -0.42 9.31
CA ALA A 228 -17.64 -1.78 8.78
C ALA A 228 -16.24 -2.19 8.27
N GLU A 229 -15.52 -1.27 7.64
CA GLU A 229 -14.16 -1.49 7.15
C GLU A 229 -13.14 -1.59 8.28
N LEU A 230 -13.33 -0.80 9.34
CA LEU A 230 -12.54 -0.91 10.56
C LEU A 230 -12.75 -2.26 11.25
N GLU A 231 -14.01 -2.73 11.38
CA GLU A 231 -14.28 -4.07 11.91
C GLU A 231 -13.68 -5.18 11.04
N ALA A 232 -13.79 -5.06 9.71
CA ALA A 232 -13.17 -6.02 8.78
C ALA A 232 -11.65 -6.04 8.94
N THR A 233 -11.02 -4.89 9.20
CA THR A 233 -9.57 -4.79 9.44
C THR A 233 -9.17 -5.49 10.74
N ARG A 234 -9.94 -5.32 11.82
CA ARG A 234 -9.75 -6.07 13.07
C ARG A 234 -9.83 -7.58 12.83
N ALA A 235 -10.88 -8.02 12.14
CA ALA A 235 -11.08 -9.43 11.84
C ALA A 235 -9.93 -10.02 11.01
N ARG A 236 -9.38 -9.26 10.05
CA ARG A 236 -8.20 -9.68 9.28
C ARG A 236 -6.95 -9.85 10.16
N VAL A 237 -6.67 -8.89 11.05
CA VAL A 237 -5.54 -8.99 11.99
C VAL A 237 -5.70 -10.22 12.89
N GLU A 238 -6.90 -10.46 13.43
CA GLU A 238 -7.18 -11.63 14.27
C GLU A 238 -7.02 -12.95 13.50
N ALA A 239 -7.49 -13.00 12.25
CA ALA A 239 -7.35 -14.19 11.40
C ALA A 239 -5.88 -14.51 11.09
N LEU A 240 -5.05 -13.49 10.79
CA LEU A 240 -3.61 -13.67 10.56
C LEU A 240 -2.89 -14.18 11.82
N LEU A 241 -3.22 -13.64 12.99
CA LEU A 241 -2.68 -14.12 14.27
C LEU A 241 -3.10 -15.56 14.58
N ALA A 242 -4.37 -15.90 14.32
CA ALA A 242 -4.90 -17.23 14.58
C ALA A 242 -4.31 -18.29 13.65
N SER A 243 -4.10 -17.96 12.37
CA SER A 243 -3.51 -18.88 11.39
C SER A 243 -2.00 -19.01 11.55
N GLY A 244 -1.32 -17.94 11.96
CA GLY A 244 0.14 -17.84 11.98
C GLY A 244 0.78 -17.92 10.60
N LYS A 245 0.01 -17.66 9.53
CA LYS A 245 0.43 -17.84 8.13
C LYS A 245 0.04 -16.63 7.28
N HIS A 246 0.83 -16.40 6.23
CA HIS A 246 0.43 -15.52 5.13
C HIS A 246 -0.84 -16.04 4.47
N PRO A 247 -1.76 -15.15 4.03
CA PRO A 247 -2.99 -15.56 3.39
C PRO A 247 -2.72 -16.23 2.04
N GLU A 248 -3.65 -17.06 1.60
CA GLU A 248 -3.70 -17.59 0.24
C GLU A 248 -4.75 -16.81 -0.58
N PRO A 249 -4.63 -16.76 -1.92
CA PRO A 249 -5.68 -16.22 -2.77
C PRO A 249 -7.05 -16.84 -2.47
N SER A 250 -8.09 -16.01 -2.37
CA SER A 250 -9.44 -16.50 -2.01
C SER A 250 -10.09 -17.38 -3.09
N GLY A 251 -9.66 -17.24 -4.35
CA GLY A 251 -10.29 -17.87 -5.52
C GLY A 251 -11.61 -17.22 -5.95
N GLU A 252 -12.12 -16.25 -5.19
CA GLU A 252 -13.38 -15.54 -5.46
C GLU A 252 -13.20 -14.32 -6.38
N TRP A 253 -11.97 -13.81 -6.48
CA TRP A 253 -11.59 -12.66 -7.29
C TRP A 253 -10.18 -12.85 -7.88
N PRO A 254 -9.79 -12.19 -8.99
CA PRO A 254 -8.43 -12.31 -9.52
C PRO A 254 -7.38 -11.91 -8.47
N ALA A 255 -6.41 -12.80 -8.22
CA ALA A 255 -5.40 -12.58 -7.17
C ALA A 255 -4.27 -11.63 -7.61
N ILE A 256 -4.00 -11.56 -8.92
CA ILE A 256 -2.95 -10.73 -9.50
C ILE A 256 -3.59 -9.45 -10.05
N PRO A 257 -3.12 -8.24 -9.65
CA PRO A 257 -3.64 -6.99 -10.19
C PRO A 257 -3.18 -6.76 -11.63
N TRP A 258 -3.95 -5.97 -12.39
CA TRP A 258 -3.67 -5.69 -13.79
C TRP A 258 -3.49 -4.19 -14.08
N PRO A 259 -2.51 -3.79 -14.90
CA PRO A 259 -1.37 -4.62 -15.34
C PRO A 259 -0.45 -4.96 -14.15
N PRO A 260 0.27 -6.09 -14.17
CA PRO A 260 1.14 -6.48 -13.05
C PRO A 260 2.37 -5.55 -12.94
N VAL A 261 3.00 -5.23 -14.07
CA VAL A 261 4.17 -4.36 -14.19
C VAL A 261 3.92 -3.20 -15.14
#